data_AF-A0A822A432-F1
#
_entry.id   AF-A0A822A432-F1
#
_cell.length_a   1.000
_cell.length_b   1.000
_cell.length_c   1.000
_cell.angle_alpha   90.00
_cell.angle_beta   90.00
_cell.angle_gamma   90.00
#
_symmetry.space_group_name_H-M   'P 1'
#
loop_
_entity.id
_entity.type
_entity.pdbx_description
1 polymer ?
#
loop_
_entity_poly.entity_id
_entity_poly.type
_entity_poly.pdbx_seq_one_letter_code
_entity_poly.pdbx_strand_id
1 'polypeptide(L)'
;ELYKSLTKIIYDLSRVPSNCVILHDVGIATNLLKLIGDDDQIVQEKSANALRNMRQLLNANRQVERTIVKDISRVPTQKTVDKRVKCIS
;
A
#
# COMPACT_ATOMS: atom_id res chain seq x y z
N GLU A 1 -9.98 -20.17 18.77
CA GLU A 1 -10.78 -20.52 17.57
C GLU A 1 -11.20 -19.33 16.70
N LEU A 2 -12.00 -18.36 17.16
CA LEU A 2 -12.48 -17.27 16.29
C LEU A 2 -11.34 -16.46 15.63
N TYR A 3 -10.35 -16.02 16.44
CA TYR A 3 -9.22 -15.24 15.93
C TYR A 3 -8.35 -16.02 14.95
N LYS A 4 -8.21 -17.35 15.11
CA LYS A 4 -7.46 -18.19 14.15
C LYS A 4 -8.09 -18.19 12.77
N SER A 5 -9.40 -18.46 12.72
CA SER A 5 -10.14 -18.47 11.46
C SER A 5 -10.12 -17.08 10.82
N LEU A 6 -10.31 -16.04 11.62
CA LEU A 6 -10.30 -14.66 11.15
C LEU A 6 -8.92 -14.24 10.59
N THR A 7 -7.83 -14.46 11.33
CA THR A 7 -6.48 -14.09 10.88
C THR A 7 -6.04 -14.88 9.66
N LYS A 8 -6.47 -16.16 9.53
CA LYS A 8 -6.25 -16.96 8.33
C LYS A 8 -6.95 -16.35 7.11
N ILE A 9 -8.23 -16.00 7.23
CA ILE A 9 -8.99 -15.35 6.14
C ILE A 9 -8.35 -14.01 5.77
N ILE A 10 -8.00 -13.18 6.75
CA ILE A 10 -7.37 -11.88 6.50
C ILE A 10 -6.02 -12.07 5.79
N TYR A 11 -5.23 -13.04 6.23
CA TYR A 11 -3.98 -13.38 5.55
C TYR A 11 -4.21 -13.78 4.10
N ASP A 12 -5.17 -14.67 3.83
CA ASP A 12 -5.47 -15.11 2.47
C ASP A 12 -5.96 -13.95 1.59
N LEU A 13 -6.82 -13.07 2.12
CA LEU A 13 -7.26 -11.85 1.43
C LEU A 13 -6.08 -10.91 1.14
N SER A 14 -5.15 -10.75 2.07
CA SER A 14 -4.00 -9.85 1.95
C SER A 14 -3.00 -10.26 0.85
N ARG A 15 -3.07 -11.49 0.33
CA ARG A 15 -2.21 -11.94 -0.77
C ARG A 15 -2.56 -11.27 -2.09
N VAL A 16 -3.76 -10.70 -2.20
CA VAL A 16 -4.21 -9.95 -3.37
C VAL A 16 -4.02 -8.45 -3.11
N PRO A 17 -3.25 -7.74 -3.97
CA PRO A 17 -3.00 -6.31 -3.83
C PRO A 17 -4.26 -5.46 -3.67
N SER A 18 -5.29 -5.65 -4.50
CA SER A 18 -6.53 -4.85 -4.40
C SER A 18 -7.21 -4.95 -3.04
N ASN A 19 -7.15 -6.12 -2.40
CA ASN A 19 -7.76 -6.36 -1.10
C ASN A 19 -7.00 -5.69 0.03
N CYS A 20 -5.67 -5.55 -0.09
CA CYS A 20 -4.87 -4.85 0.91
C CYS A 20 -5.24 -3.36 1.04
N VAL A 21 -5.72 -2.71 -0.03
CA VAL A 21 -6.26 -1.34 0.03
C VAL A 21 -7.50 -1.32 0.91
N ILE A 22 -8.45 -2.22 0.64
CA ILE A 22 -9.70 -2.33 1.40
C ILE A 22 -9.41 -2.67 2.88
N LEU A 23 -8.51 -3.61 3.15
CA LEU A 23 -8.12 -4.00 4.50
C LEU A 23 -7.47 -2.83 5.27
N HIS A 24 -6.68 -2.01 4.59
CA HIS A 24 -6.12 -0.79 5.16
C HIS A 24 -7.22 0.24 5.50
N ASP A 25 -8.16 0.48 4.58
CA ASP A 25 -9.22 1.46 4.75
C ASP A 25 -10.21 1.08 5.86
N VAL A 26 -10.47 -0.22 6.04
CA VAL A 26 -11.27 -0.75 7.16
C VAL A 26 -10.53 -0.65 8.51
N GLY A 27 -9.25 -0.27 8.51
CA GLY A 27 -8.48 -0.05 9.74
C GLY A 27 -8.02 -1.34 10.43
N ILE A 28 -8.00 -2.47 9.72
CA ILE A 28 -7.70 -3.77 10.33
C ILE A 28 -6.25 -3.90 10.82
N ALA A 29 -5.35 -3.04 10.32
CA ALA A 29 -3.95 -3.03 10.70
C ALA A 29 -3.75 -2.87 12.22
N THR A 30 -4.56 -2.03 12.88
CA THR A 30 -4.50 -1.82 14.34
C THR A 30 -4.89 -3.08 15.11
N ASN A 31 -5.87 -3.83 14.60
CA ASN A 31 -6.31 -5.08 15.22
C ASN A 31 -5.25 -6.16 15.05
N LEU A 32 -4.67 -6.29 13.86
CA LEU A 32 -3.59 -7.24 13.60
C LEU A 32 -2.34 -6.93 14.43
N LEU A 33 -2.02 -5.66 14.69
CA LEU A 33 -0.89 -5.29 15.55
C LEU A 33 -1.04 -5.82 16.98
N LYS A 34 -2.26 -5.81 17.52
CA LYS A 34 -2.54 -6.39 18.85
C LYS A 34 -2.37 -7.91 18.84
N LEU A 35 -2.77 -8.55 17.75
CA LEU A 35 -2.72 -10.02 17.60
C LEU A 35 -1.31 -10.57 17.31
N ILE A 36 -0.31 -9.73 17.05
CA ILE A 36 1.10 -10.18 16.98
C ILE A 36 1.62 -10.60 18.37
N GLY A 37 1.05 -10.06 19.46
CA GLY A 37 1.41 -10.44 20.82
C GLY A 37 0.63 -11.65 21.37
N ASP A 38 -0.18 -12.31 20.54
CA ASP A 38 -1.01 -13.44 20.97
C ASP A 38 -0.16 -14.69 21.24
N ASP A 39 -0.53 -15.47 22.26
CA ASP A 39 0.16 -16.71 22.64
C ASP A 39 0.01 -17.81 21.57
N ASP A 40 -1.04 -17.73 20.75
CA ASP A 40 -1.25 -18.69 19.68
C ASP A 40 -0.40 -18.36 18.45
N GLN A 41 0.55 -19.25 18.17
CA GLN A 41 1.49 -19.11 17.06
C GLN A 41 0.81 -18.88 15.70
N ILE A 42 -0.34 -19.52 15.44
CA ILE A 42 -1.05 -19.36 14.17
C ILE A 42 -1.63 -17.94 14.08
N VAL A 43 -2.23 -17.44 15.16
CA VAL A 43 -2.78 -16.08 15.22
C VAL A 43 -1.67 -15.05 15.03
N GLN A 44 -0.56 -15.20 15.76
CA GLN A 44 0.60 -14.33 15.67
C GLN A 44 1.18 -14.31 14.25
N GLU A 45 1.49 -15.47 13.67
CA GLU A 45 2.16 -15.58 12.38
C GLU A 45 1.27 -15.04 11.25
N LYS A 46 -0.01 -15.40 11.23
CA LYS A 46 -0.94 -14.92 10.20
C LYS A 46 -1.14 -13.41 10.28
N SER A 47 -1.19 -12.85 11.49
CA SER A 47 -1.31 -11.40 11.68
C SER A 47 -0.07 -10.65 11.22
N ALA A 48 1.12 -11.14 11.58
CA ALA A 48 2.39 -10.55 11.15
C ALA A 48 2.55 -10.59 9.62
N ASN A 49 2.22 -11.72 9.00
CA ASN A 49 2.31 -11.88 7.55
C ASN A 49 1.30 -11.01 6.80
N ALA A 50 0.05 -10.90 7.30
CA ALA A 50 -0.94 -10.01 6.71
C ALA A 50 -0.49 -8.53 6.77
N LEU A 51 0.06 -8.08 7.91
CA LEU A 51 0.63 -6.74 8.06
C LEU A 51 1.79 -6.47 7.10
N ARG A 52 2.68 -7.46 6.91
CA ARG A 52 3.77 -7.38 5.94
C ARG A 52 3.24 -7.17 4.51
N ASN A 53 2.24 -7.95 4.10
CA ASN A 53 1.66 -7.86 2.75
C ASN A 53 1.04 -6.48 2.51
N MET A 54 0.24 -5.98 3.44
CA MET A 54 -0.36 -4.64 3.35
C MET A 54 0.71 -3.55 3.24
N ARG A 55 1.78 -3.62 4.06
CA ARG A 55 2.88 -2.65 4.02
C ARG A 55 3.63 -2.67 2.69
N GLN A 56 3.89 -3.85 2.14
CA GLN A 56 4.55 -4.00 0.85
C GLN A 56 3.74 -3.34 -0.27
N LEU A 57 2.42 -3.53 -0.28
CA LEU A 57 1.55 -2.85 -1.23
C LEU A 57 1.62 -1.34 -1.10
N LEU A 58 1.46 -0.80 0.10
CA LEU A 58 1.49 0.65 0.33
C LEU A 58 2.81 1.26 -0.13
N ASN A 59 3.92 0.55 0.08
CA ASN A 59 5.23 0.98 -0.42
C ASN A 59 5.32 0.95 -1.95
N ALA A 60 4.78 -0.10 -2.59
CA ALA A 60 4.72 -0.19 -4.05
C ALA A 60 3.87 0.95 -4.64
N ASN A 61 2.70 1.22 -4.06
CA ASN A 61 1.83 2.32 -4.49
C ASN A 61 2.53 3.67 -4.34
N ARG A 62 3.16 3.95 -3.20
CA ARG A 62 3.95 5.18 -3.00
C ARG A 62 5.10 5.32 -4.00
N GLN A 63 5.74 4.21 -4.39
CA GLN A 63 6.80 4.24 -5.39
C GLN A 63 6.26 4.59 -6.78
N VAL A 64 5.11 4.03 -7.16
CA VAL A 64 4.42 4.35 -8.43
C VAL A 64 4.03 5.84 -8.45
N GLU A 65 3.39 6.34 -7.39
CA GLU A 65 3.02 7.75 -7.28
C GLU A 65 4.22 8.68 -7.43
N ARG A 66 5.35 8.35 -6.79
CA ARG A 66 6.59 9.14 -6.90
C ARG A 66 7.16 9.16 -8.32
N THR A 67 7.12 8.04 -9.04
CA THR A 67 7.61 7.97 -10.42
C THR A 67 6.71 8.80 -11.34
N ILE A 68 5.39 8.65 -11.23
CA ILE A 68 4.42 9.41 -12.03
C ILE A 68 4.59 10.91 -11.81
N VAL A 69 4.69 11.36 -10.55
CA VAL A 69 4.87 12.79 -10.24
C VAL A 69 6.20 13.32 -10.78
N LYS A 70 7.27 12.53 -10.71
CA LYS A 70 8.56 12.91 -11.32
C LYS A 70 8.45 13.04 -12.84
N ASP A 71 7.74 12.14 -13.49
CA ASP A 71 7.58 12.19 -14.95
C ASP A 71 6.67 13.35 -15.38
N ILE A 72 5.59 13.64 -14.64
CA ILE A 72 4.78 14.86 -14.84
C ILE A 72 5.63 16.12 -14.69
N SER A 73 6.54 16.17 -13.71
CA SER A 73 7.43 17.33 -13.51
C SER A 73 8.47 17.51 -14.63
N ARG A 74 8.76 16.44 -15.40
CA ARG A 74 9.65 16.48 -16.57
C ARG A 74 8.92 16.83 -17.87
N VAL A 75 7.59 16.72 -17.92
CA VAL A 75 6.80 17.25 -19.04
C VAL A 75 6.95 18.78 -19.04
N PRO A 76 7.48 19.38 -20.11
CA PRO A 76 7.57 20.83 -20.20
C PRO A 76 6.16 21.41 -20.08
N THR A 77 5.91 22.22 -19.05
CA THR A 77 4.64 22.92 -18.91
C THR A 77 4.42 23.87 -20.08
N GLN A 78 3.15 24.13 -20.44
CA GLN A 78 2.79 25.02 -21.55
C GLN A 78 3.50 26.39 -21.45
N LYS A 79 3.66 26.93 -20.23
CA LYS A 79 4.44 28.15 -19.96
C LYS A 79 5.91 28.08 -20.40
N THR A 80 6.55 26.92 -20.28
CA THR A 80 7.94 26.70 -20.70
C THR A 80 8.05 26.51 -22.21
N VAL A 81 7.00 25.97 -22.85
CA VAL A 81 6.91 25.87 -24.31
C VAL A 81 6.74 27.27 -24.91
N ASP A 82 5.83 28.09 -24.37
CA ASP A 82 5.55 29.44 -24.88
C ASP A 82 6.78 30.36 -24.78
N LYS A 83 7.56 30.28 -23.69
CA LYS A 83 8.84 31.01 -23.58
C LYS A 83 9.86 30.56 -24.62
N ARG A 84 9.93 29.27 -24.94
CA ARG A 84 10.85 28.78 -25.97
C ARG A 84 10.41 29.22 -27.37
N VAL A 85 9.12 29.18 -27.68
CA VAL A 85 8.58 29.67 -28.97
C VAL A 85 8.87 31.16 -29.15
N LYS A 86 8.73 31.96 -28.08
CA LYS A 86 9.04 33.40 -28.11
C LYS A 86 10.52 33.73 -28.33
N CYS A 87 11.45 32.85 -27.94
CA CYS A 87 12.88 33.05 -28.19
C CYS A 87 13.32 32.62 -29.60
N ILE A 88 12.45 31.96 -30.37
CA ILE A 88 12.73 31.48 -31.73
C ILE A 88 12.08 32.40 -32.78
N SER A 89 11.21 33.33 -32.36
CA SER A 89 10.62 34.39 -33.19
C SER A 89 11.39 35.69 -33.02
#